data_AF-A0A2N9NMW8-F1
#
_entry.id   AF-A0A2N9NMW8-F1
#
_cell.length_a   1.000
_cell.length_b   1.000
_cell.length_c   1.000
_cell.angle_alpha   90.00
_cell.angle_beta   90.00
_cell.angle_gamma   90.00
#
_symmetry.space_group_name_H-M   'P 1'
#
loop_
_entity.id
_entity.type
_entity.pdbx_description
1 polymer ?
#
loop_
_entity_poly.entity_id
_entity_poly.type
_entity_poly.pdbx_seq_one_letter_code
_entity_poly.pdbx_strand_id
1 'polypeptide(L)' 'MPQSFFLVQLGGIKGPMTSHEVFNCHSGGQIHDCTPVWDSLRRSWYQFAELKLPVVMKLRPKAVMRRVEVAWAADCRNP' A
#
# COMPACT_ATOMS: atom_id res chain seq x y z
N MET A 1 5.89 -19.56 -5.05
CA MET A 1 5.64 -18.59 -6.16
C MET A 1 5.90 -17.20 -5.62
N PRO A 2 6.47 -16.27 -6.40
CA PRO A 2 6.59 -14.88 -5.98
C PRO A 2 5.20 -14.28 -5.71
N GLN A 3 5.07 -13.50 -4.64
CA GLN A 3 3.83 -12.81 -4.31
C GLN A 3 3.55 -11.73 -5.37
N SER A 4 2.31 -11.66 -5.83
CA SER A 4 1.85 -10.72 -6.84
C SER A 4 0.48 -10.20 -6.46
N PHE A 5 0.23 -8.95 -6.78
CA PHE A 5 -1.00 -8.24 -6.46
C PHE A 5 -1.72 -7.82 -7.73
N PHE A 6 -3.05 -7.80 -7.69
CA PHE A 6 -3.87 -7.28 -8.78
C PHE A 6 -4.90 -6.31 -8.23
N LEU A 7 -5.04 -5.15 -8.86
CA LEU A 7 -5.91 -4.07 -8.41
C LEU A 7 -7.14 -3.98 -9.31
N VAL A 8 -8.32 -3.75 -8.73
CA VAL A 8 -9.49 -3.34 -9.52
C VAL A 8 -9.44 -1.83 -9.70
N GLN A 9 -9.19 -1.37 -10.92
CA GLN A 9 -9.12 0.06 -11.26
C GLN A 9 -10.04 0.32 -12.46
N LEU A 10 -10.83 1.40 -12.40
CA LEU A 10 -11.85 1.83 -13.38
C LEU A 10 -11.75 1.15 -14.77
N GLY A 11 -12.55 0.10 -14.97
CA GLY A 11 -12.66 -0.61 -16.26
C GLY A 11 -11.85 -1.90 -16.39
N GLY A 12 -11.07 -2.31 -15.38
CA GLY A 12 -10.35 -3.58 -15.45
C GLY A 12 -9.56 -3.99 -14.20
N ILE A 13 -8.79 -5.06 -14.38
CA ILE A 13 -7.84 -5.57 -13.39
C ILE A 13 -6.43 -5.18 -13.85
N LYS A 14 -5.68 -4.52 -12.97
CA LYS A 14 -4.29 -4.11 -13.21
C LYS A 14 -3.34 -5.05 -12.46
N GLY A 15 -2.42 -5.70 -13.17
CA GLY A 15 -1.37 -6.56 -12.60
C GLY A 15 -0.88 -7.65 -13.56
N PRO A 16 0.01 -8.57 -13.11
CA PRO A 16 0.53 -8.70 -11.75
C PRO A 16 1.46 -7.56 -11.33
N MET A 17 1.38 -7.14 -10.07
CA MET A 17 2.19 -6.06 -9.48
C MET A 17 2.90 -6.54 -8.21
N THR A 18 4.00 -5.89 -7.85
CA THR A 18 4.66 -6.05 -6.56
C THR A 18 3.97 -5.19 -5.48
N SER A 19 4.22 -5.48 -4.20
CA SER A 19 3.70 -4.66 -3.09
C SER A 19 4.12 -3.20 -3.19
N HIS A 20 5.34 -2.93 -3.71
CA HIS A 20 5.85 -1.59 -3.90
C HIS A 20 5.09 -0.81 -4.99
N GLU A 21 4.77 -1.46 -6.11
CA GLU A 21 4.01 -0.82 -7.18
C GLU A 21 2.56 -0.54 -6.76
N VAL A 22 1.97 -1.43 -5.95
CA VAL A 22 0.64 -1.20 -5.34
C VAL A 22 0.67 -0.01 -4.40
N PHE A 23 1.68 0.09 -3.52
CA PHE A 23 1.87 1.24 -2.64
C PHE A 23 2.08 2.55 -3.42
N ASN A 24 2.85 2.52 -4.50
CA ASN A 24 3.06 3.69 -5.36
C ASN A 24 1.77 4.12 -6.07
N CYS A 25 0.89 3.18 -6.44
CA CYS A 25 -0.43 3.52 -6.97
C CYS A 25 -1.28 4.24 -5.92
N HIS A 26 -1.24 3.80 -4.66
CA HIS A 26 -1.96 4.45 -3.56
C HIS A 26 -1.40 5.83 -3.25
N SER A 27 -0.08 5.94 -3.08
CA SER A 27 0.61 7.21 -2.83
C SER A 27 0.44 8.21 -3.98
N GLY A 28 0.30 7.73 -5.21
CA GLY A 28 0.02 8.52 -6.40
C GLY A 28 -1.46 8.86 -6.61
N GLY A 29 -2.36 8.48 -5.69
CA GLY A 29 -3.80 8.75 -5.78
C GLY A 29 -4.54 7.95 -6.84
N GLN A 30 -3.94 6.89 -7.40
CA GLN A 30 -4.56 6.05 -8.43
C GLN A 30 -5.52 5.00 -7.85
N ILE A 31 -5.36 4.66 -6.57
CA ILE A 31 -6.21 3.74 -5.81
C ILE A 31 -6.45 4.30 -4.40
N HIS A 32 -7.58 3.93 -3.80
CA HIS A 32 -8.00 4.36 -2.46
C HIS A 32 -7.86 3.21 -1.46
N ASP A 33 -8.03 3.52 -0.17
CA ASP A 33 -8.02 2.55 0.93
C ASP A 33 -9.02 1.40 0.73
N CYS A 34 -10.18 1.71 0.14
CA CYS A 34 -11.23 0.73 -0.17
C CYS A 34 -11.02 -0.02 -1.48
N THR A 35 -9.94 0.24 -2.23
CA THR A 35 -9.69 -0.41 -3.52
C THR A 35 -9.48 -1.92 -3.32
N PRO A 36 -10.23 -2.78 -4.02
CA PRO A 36 -10.01 -4.22 -3.98
C PRO A 36 -8.67 -4.62 -4.57
N VAL A 37 -7.92 -5.43 -3.83
CA VAL A 37 -6.62 -5.98 -4.20
C VAL A 37 -6.64 -7.50 -4.02
N TRP A 38 -6.30 -8.23 -5.08
CA TRP A 38 -6.06 -9.66 -5.01
C TRP A 38 -4.62 -9.94 -4.60
N ASP A 39 -4.41 -10.80 -3.61
CA ASP A 39 -3.10 -11.29 -3.19
C ASP A 39 -2.89 -12.72 -3.69
N SER A 40 -1.91 -12.94 -4.57
CA SER A 40 -1.64 -14.28 -5.14
C SER A 40 -1.12 -15.28 -4.12
N LEU A 41 -0.49 -14.82 -3.03
CA LEU A 41 0.02 -15.68 -1.96
C LEU A 41 -1.13 -16.22 -1.12
N ARG A 42 -2.08 -15.36 -0.77
CA ARG A 42 -3.26 -15.70 0.05
C ARG A 42 -4.44 -16.19 -0.76
N ARG A 43 -4.41 -15.99 -2.09
CA ARG A 43 -5.49 -16.31 -3.03
C ARG A 43 -6.84 -15.74 -2.59
N SER A 44 -6.82 -14.48 -2.17
CA SER A 44 -7.98 -13.77 -1.62
C SER A 44 -7.96 -12.31 -2.04
N TRP A 45 -9.16 -11.72 -2.11
CA TRP A 45 -9.36 -10.28 -2.22
C TRP A 45 -9.30 -9.62 -0.83
N TYR A 46 -8.75 -8.41 -0.79
CA TYR A 46 -8.68 -7.54 0.38
C TYR A 46 -8.93 -6.10 -0.06
N GLN A 47 -9.31 -5.23 0.86
CA GLN A 47 -9.16 -3.80 0.66
C GLN A 47 -7.69 -3.41 0.83
N PHE A 48 -7.24 -2.38 0.12
CA PHE A 48 -5.86 -1.89 0.24
C PHE A 48 -5.51 -1.56 1.71
N ALA A 49 -6.43 -0.96 2.48
CA ALA A 49 -6.21 -0.66 3.90
C ALA A 49 -6.01 -1.90 4.79
N GLU A 50 -6.50 -3.07 4.37
CA GLU A 50 -6.32 -4.33 5.10
C GLU A 50 -4.97 -4.99 4.78
N LEU A 51 -4.34 -4.58 3.68
CA LEU A 51 -3.00 -5.03 3.35
C LEU A 51 -2.01 -4.36 4.32
N LYS A 52 -1.57 -5.12 5.32
CA LYS A 52 -0.35 -4.84 6.07
C LYS A 52 0.86 -5.10 5.16
N LEU A 53 0.99 -4.33 4.07
CA LEU A 53 2.13 -4.43 3.17
C LEU A 53 3.37 -4.17 4.04
N PRO A 54 4.37 -5.08 4.06
CA PRO A 54 5.64 -4.74 4.64
C PRO A 54 6.17 -3.60 3.79
N VAL A 55 6.07 -2.38 4.30
CA VAL A 55 6.72 -1.22 3.73
C VAL A 55 8.21 -1.51 3.92
N VAL A 56 8.80 -2.24 2.97
CA VAL A 56 10.25 -2.30 2.83
C VAL A 56 10.62 -0.93 2.25
N MET A 57 10.56 0.08 3.12
CA MET A 57 11.34 1.29 2.94
C MET A 57 12.79 0.79 2.87
N LYS A 58 13.28 0.58 1.64
CA LYS A 58 14.71 0.69 1.40
C LYS A 58 15.06 2.13 1.74
N LEU A 59 15.35 2.38 3.01
CA LEU A 59 16.21 3.48 3.44
C LEU A 59 17.44 3.38 2.55
N ARG A 60 17.51 4.24 1.53
CA ARG A 60 18.79 4.46 0.86
C ARG A 60 19.72 4.97 1.97
N PRO A 61 20.87 4.36 2.22
CA PRO A 61 21.80 4.90 3.19
C PRO A 61 22.44 6.14 2.55
N LYS A 62 21.83 7.31 2.71
CA LYS A 62 22.54 8.57 2.62
C LYS A 62 21.78 9.69 3.32
N ALA A 63 22.47 10.24 4.31
CA ALA A 63 22.26 11.53 4.96
C ALA A 63 21.29 11.58 6.15
N VAL A 64 21.92 11.53 7.33
CA VAL A 64 21.67 12.38 8.51
C VAL A 64 20.40 12.07 9.32
N MET A 65 20.63 11.42 10.47
CA MET A 65 19.79 11.48 11.65
C MET A 65 19.44 12.94 11.99
N ARG A 66 18.16 13.32 11.95
CA ARG A 66 17.56 14.21 12.96
C ARG A 66 16.11 13.79 13.22
N ARG A 67 15.87 13.46 14.49
CA ARG A 67 14.61 13.22 15.23
C ARG A 67 13.32 13.15 14.39
N VAL A 68 12.78 11.93 14.26
CA VAL A 68 11.36 11.71 14.04
C VAL A 68 10.67 11.92 15.38
N GLU A 69 10.04 13.08 15.59
CA GLU A 69 8.96 13.18 16.56
C GLU A 69 7.76 12.42 15.99
N VAL A 70 7.46 11.28 16.60
CA VAL A 70 6.25 10.52 16.33
C VAL A 70 5.08 11.31 16.92
N ALA A 71 4.41 12.12 16.10
CA ALA A 71 3.09 12.61 16.42
C ALA A 71 2.10 11.44 16.27
N TRP A 72 1.85 10.79 17.39
CA TRP A 72 0.80 9.80 17.58
C TRP A 72 -0.57 10.49 17.41
N ALA A 73 -1.46 9.84 16.67
CA ALA A 73 -2.92 9.94 16.68
C ALA A 73 -3.58 11.28 17.12
N ALA A 74 -4.24 11.94 16.18
CA ALA A 74 -5.42 12.76 16.49
C ALA A 74 -6.53 12.48 15.47
N ASP A 75 -7.50 11.70 15.93
CA ASP A 75 -8.92 11.72 15.59
C ASP A 75 -9.35 11.93 14.13
N CYS A 76 -9.62 10.81 13.45
CA CYS A 76 -10.70 10.75 12.48
C CYS A 76 -12.06 10.76 13.20
N ARG A 77 -12.43 11.89 13.82
CA ARG A 77 -13.80 12.17 14.31
C ARG A 77 -14.09 13.67 14.32
N ASN A 78 -14.80 14.16 13.30
CA ASN A 78 -16.14 14.77 13.45
C ASN A 78 -16.72 15.17 12.08
N PRO A 79 -18.05 15.30 11.98
CA PRO A 79 -18.90 14.95 10.83
C PRO A 79 -18.85 15.88 9.62
#